data_AF-A0AAP2DNB3-F1
#
_entry.id   AF-A0AAP2DNB3-F1
#
_cell.length_a   1.000
_cell.length_b   1.000
_cell.length_c   1.000
_cell.angle_alpha   90.00
_cell.angle_beta   90.00
_cell.angle_gamma   90.00
#
_symmetry.space_group_name_H-M   'P 1'
#
loop_
_entity.id
_entity.type
_entity.pdbx_description
1 polymer ?
#
loop_
_entity_poly.entity_id
_entity_poly.type
_entity_poly.pdbx_seq_one_letter_code
_entity_poly.pdbx_strand_id
1 'polypeptide(L)' 'MEQLKEMDTAPLPKVYTPEEVRTIFNISAPTFRDWVQSGIFQKITIPGKRRVFITSQSVEKLISGR' A
#
# COMPACT_ATOMS: atom_id res chain seq x y z
N MET A 1 -21.21 26.27 25.10
CA MET A 1 -20.52 24.98 25.25
C MET A 1 -20.66 24.28 23.93
N GLU A 2 -19.60 24.18 23.13
CA GLU A 2 -19.56 23.30 21.94
C GLU A 2 -18.09 23.17 21.51
N GLN A 3 -17.34 22.33 22.25
CA GLN A 3 -16.08 21.80 21.77
C GLN A 3 -16.41 20.60 20.87
N LEU A 4 -16.46 20.83 19.57
CA LEU A 4 -16.42 19.77 18.58
C LEU A 4 -15.06 19.09 18.71
N LYS A 5 -15.04 17.90 19.30
CA LYS A 5 -13.91 16.97 19.26
C LYS A 5 -13.47 16.85 17.81
N GLU A 6 -12.34 17.46 17.49
CA GLU A 6 -11.53 17.12 16.33
C GLU A 6 -11.19 15.64 16.50
N MET A 7 -12.00 14.78 15.88
CA MET A 7 -11.75 13.35 15.81
C MET A 7 -10.43 13.22 15.09
N ASP A 8 -9.40 12.85 15.85
CA ASP A 8 -8.08 12.39 15.43
C ASP A 8 -8.14 11.75 14.04
N THR A 9 -7.97 12.58 13.02
CA THR A 9 -8.05 12.14 11.62
C THR A 9 -6.63 11.71 11.27
N ALA A 10 -6.14 10.67 11.93
CA ALA A 10 -4.88 10.07 11.56
C ALA A 10 -4.94 9.81 10.05
N PRO A 11 -4.02 10.38 9.24
CA PRO A 11 -4.07 10.20 7.81
C PRO A 11 -4.01 8.71 7.53
N LEU A 12 -5.02 8.19 6.82
CA LEU A 12 -5.01 6.79 6.41
C LEU A 12 -3.66 6.50 5.74
N PRO A 13 -2.99 5.39 6.08
CA PRO A 13 -1.71 5.08 5.50
C PRO A 13 -1.86 5.06 3.98
N LYS A 14 -0.97 5.78 3.29
CA LYS A 14 -0.98 5.81 1.83
C LYS A 14 -0.73 4.40 1.33
N VAL A 15 -1.63 3.91 0.50
CA VAL A 15 -1.57 2.57 -0.07
C VAL A 15 -1.73 2.61 -1.58
N TYR A 16 -1.18 1.59 -2.22
CA TYR A 16 -1.24 1.38 -3.65
C TYR A 16 -1.98 0.09 -3.96
N THR A 17 -2.79 0.10 -4.99
CA THR A 17 -3.36 -1.11 -5.59
C THR A 17 -2.28 -1.90 -6.33
N PRO A 18 -2.52 -3.20 -6.59
CA PRO A 18 -1.63 -4.01 -7.42
C PRO A 18 -1.33 -3.38 -8.79
N GLU A 19 -2.33 -2.72 -9.39
CA GLU A 19 -2.19 -2.08 -10.70
C GLU A 19 -1.29 -0.84 -10.65
N GLU A 20 -1.41 -0.03 -9.61
CA GLU A 20 -0.53 1.12 -9.38
C GLU A 20 0.91 0.67 -9.15
N VAL A 21 1.15 -0.33 -8.30
CA VAL A 21 2.50 -0.84 -8.04
C VAL A 21 3.14 -1.38 -9.32
N ARG A 22 2.39 -2.17 -10.10
CA ARG A 22 2.88 -2.67 -11.39
C ARG A 22 3.25 -1.55 -12.36
N THR A 23 2.50 -0.46 -12.35
CA THR A 23 2.78 0.73 -13.18
C THR A 23 4.04 1.45 -12.70
N ILE A 24 4.19 1.64 -11.38
CA ILE A 24 5.34 2.32 -10.77
C ILE A 24 6.65 1.58 -11.08
N PHE A 25 6.67 0.26 -10.91
CA PHE A 25 7.86 -0.56 -11.16
C PHE A 25 7.99 -1.03 -12.60
N ASN A 26 7.00 -0.73 -13.46
CA ASN A 26 6.91 -1.22 -14.83
C ASN A 26 7.08 -2.75 -14.93
N ILE A 27 6.36 -3.51 -14.10
CA ILE A 27 6.45 -4.97 -14.01
C ILE A 27 5.15 -5.67 -14.41
N SER A 28 5.31 -6.90 -14.91
CA SER A 28 4.19 -7.76 -15.28
C SER A 28 3.39 -8.24 -14.05
N ALA A 29 2.13 -8.65 -14.26
CA ALA A 29 1.31 -9.28 -13.24
C ALA A 29 1.97 -10.52 -12.58
N PRO A 30 2.56 -11.46 -13.34
CA PRO A 30 3.24 -12.60 -12.73
C PRO A 30 4.46 -12.18 -11.91
N THR A 31 5.28 -11.23 -12.39
CA THR A 31 6.40 -10.68 -11.62
C THR A 31 5.93 -10.05 -10.31
N PHE A 32 4.88 -9.22 -10.36
CA PHE A 32 4.30 -8.63 -9.16
C PHE A 32 3.78 -9.70 -8.18
N ARG A 33 3.10 -10.73 -8.69
CA ARG A 33 2.61 -11.84 -7.87
C ARG A 33 3.74 -12.57 -7.16
N ASP A 34 4.83 -12.85 -7.88
CA ASP A 34 6.03 -13.48 -7.33
C ASP A 34 6.63 -12.63 -6.21
N TRP A 35 6.76 -11.32 -6.42
CA TRP A 35 7.30 -10.40 -5.41
C TRP A 35 6.42 -10.34 -4.16
N VAL A 36 5.09 -10.32 -4.34
CA VAL A 36 4.14 -10.35 -3.21
C VAL A 36 4.19 -11.71 -2.48
N GLN A 37 4.36 -12.82 -3.19
CA GLN A 37 4.49 -14.15 -2.59
C GLN A 37 5.82 -14.32 -1.84
N SER A 38 6.89 -13.76 -2.39
CA SER A 38 8.23 -13.72 -1.79
C SER A 38 8.35 -12.74 -0.61
N GLY A 39 7.30 -11.96 -0.32
CA GLY A 39 7.27 -11.03 0.81
C GLY A 39 8.03 -9.72 0.58
N ILE A 40 8.37 -9.39 -0.66
CA ILE A 40 9.07 -8.14 -1.03
C ILE A 40 8.23 -6.91 -0.65
N PHE A 41 6.91 -7.00 -0.77
CA PHE A 41 5.98 -5.93 -0.40
C PHE A 41 5.25 -6.23 0.91
N GLN A 42 5.16 -5.25 1.81
CA GLN A 42 4.19 -5.33 2.90
C GLN A 42 2.79 -5.03 2.36
N LYS A 43 1.96 -6.07 2.43
CA LYS A 43 0.55 -6.01 2.05
C LYS A 43 -0.33 -5.72 3.26
N ILE A 44 -1.38 -4.95 3.06
CA ILE A 44 -2.45 -4.76 4.03
C ILE A 44 -3.80 -5.12 3.41
N THR A 45 -4.70 -5.59 4.26
CA THR A 45 -6.10 -5.80 3.92
C THR A 45 -6.92 -4.76 4.66
N ILE A 46 -7.64 -3.93 3.91
CA ILE A 46 -8.49 -2.91 4.50
C ILE A 46 -9.87 -3.53 4.72
N PRO A 47 -10.43 -3.47 5.95
CA PRO A 47 -11.77 -3.98 6.24
C PRO A 47 -12.81 -3.36 5.28
N GLY A 48 -13.67 -4.19 4.69
CA GLY A 48 -14.66 -3.76 3.70
C GLY A 48 -14.12 -3.66 2.27
N LYS A 49 -12.82 -3.84 2.03
CA LYS A 49 -12.24 -3.95 0.68
C LYS A 49 -11.78 -5.39 0.44
N ARG A 50 -12.28 -6.03 -0.61
CA ARG A 50 -11.86 -7.39 -1.03
C ARG A 50 -10.47 -7.45 -1.68
N ARG A 51 -9.78 -6.32 -1.84
CA ARG A 51 -8.51 -6.23 -2.56
C ARG A 51 -7.35 -6.11 -1.60
N VAL A 52 -6.22 -6.71 -1.98
CA VAL A 52 -4.94 -6.55 -1.29
C VAL A 52 -4.35 -5.22 -1.71
N PHE A 53 -3.83 -4.45 -0.76
CA PHE A 53 -3.14 -3.18 -1.00
C PHE A 53 -1.69 -3.28 -0.54
N ILE A 54 -0.82 -2.50 -1.16
CA ILE A 54 0.60 -2.41 -0.81
C ILE A 54 0.84 -1.07 -0.12
N THR A 55 1.57 -1.08 1.00
CA THR A 55 1.88 0.15 1.74
C THR A 55 2.85 1.04 0.96
N SER A 56 2.70 2.36 1.05
CA SER A 56 3.66 3.28 0.42
C SER A 56 5.07 3.07 0.95
N GLN A 57 5.21 2.81 2.25
CA GLN A 57 6.51 2.55 2.87
C GLN A 57 7.26 1.39 2.17
N SER A 58 6.57 0.32 1.77
CA SER A 58 7.21 -0.79 1.04
C SER A 58 7.61 -0.40 -0.38
N VAL A 59 6.76 0.37 -1.07
CA VAL A 59 7.06 0.89 -2.41
C VAL A 59 8.27 1.82 -2.35
N GLU A 60 8.29 2.75 -1.39
CA GLU A 60 9.35 3.74 -1.18
C GLU A 60 10.68 3.09 -0.81
N LYS A 61 10.67 2.04 0.02
CA LYS A 61 11.88 1.24 0.33
C LYS A 61 12.52 0.67 -0.93
N LEU A 62 11.70 0.08 -1.81
CA LEU A 62 12.19 -0.54 -3.05
C LEU A 62 12.64 0.49 -4.08
N ILE A 63 12.00 1.66 -4.14
CA ILE A 63 12.45 2.77 -4.99
C ILE A 63 13.76 3.37 -4.45
N SER A 64 13.88 3.53 -3.14
CA SER A 64 15.04 4.17 -2.51
C SER A 64 16.29 3.29 -2.45
N GLY A 65 16.17 1.99 -2.70
CA GLY A 65 17.32 1.05 -2.72
C GLY A 65 18.11 0.96 -1.41
N ARG A 66 17.49 1.32 -0.28
CA ARG A 66 18.09 1.29 1.07
C ARG A 66 17.41 0.28 1.98
#